data_AF-A0A3B8I8W0-F1
#
_entry.id   AF-A0A3B8I8W0-F1
#
_cell.length_a   1.000
_cell.length_b   1.000
_cell.length_c   1.000
_cell.angle_alpha   90.00
_cell.angle_beta   90.00
_cell.angle_gamma   90.00
#
_symmetry.space_group_name_H-M   'P 1'
#
loop_
_entity.id
_entity.type
_entity.pdbx_description
1 polymer ?
#
loop_
_entity_poly.entity_id
_entity_poly.type
_entity_poly.pdbx_seq_one_letter_code
_entity_poly.pdbx_strand_id
1 'polypeptide(L)' 'RFIQFQLRNNSGKRIHCYVSGPKPQGGRFSYGFPMNPGQTRDKDWSIGSKVYLVSAIGTRKLLYEIKAEDEGQVVKLYQN' A
#
# COMPACT_ATOMS: atom_id res chain seq x y z
N ARG A 1 -8.23 -13.37 3.74
CA ARG A 1 -9.15 -12.91 2.68
C ARG A 1 -8.60 -11.65 2.03
N PHE A 2 -9.02 -11.37 0.80
CA PHE A 2 -8.78 -10.07 0.16
C PHE A 2 -9.87 -9.07 0.56
N ILE A 3 -9.52 -7.78 0.57
CA ILE A 3 -10.43 -6.67 0.80
C ILE A 3 -10.20 -5.60 -0.27
N GLN A 4 -11.29 -4.96 -0.66
CA GLN A 4 -11.28 -3.84 -1.59
C GLN A 4 -11.18 -2.53 -0.82
N PHE A 5 -10.28 -1.65 -1.22
CA PHE A 5 -10.09 -0.34 -0.62
C PHE A 5 -9.39 0.60 -1.59
N GLN A 6 -9.33 1.88 -1.23
CA GLN A 6 -8.64 2.90 -2.00
C GLN A 6 -7.35 3.33 -1.32
N LEU A 7 -6.23 3.23 -2.02
CA LEU A 7 -4.95 3.72 -1.52
C LEU A 7 -4.66 5.12 -2.06
N ARG A 8 -4.38 6.07 -1.17
CA ARG A 8 -4.09 7.47 -1.53
C ARG A 8 -2.69 7.89 -1.11
N ASN A 9 -1.93 8.41 -2.06
CA ASN A 9 -0.74 9.20 -1.75
C ASN A 9 -1.17 10.61 -1.33
N ASN A 10 -1.27 10.84 -0.03
CA ASN A 10 -1.60 12.15 0.54
C ASN A 10 -0.38 13.08 0.72
N SER A 11 0.78 12.72 0.15
CA SER A 11 1.94 13.62 0.09
C SER A 11 1.93 14.49 -1.18
N GLY A 12 2.65 15.61 -1.12
CA GLY A 12 2.83 16.52 -2.26
C GLY A 12 3.86 16.07 -3.30
N LYS A 13 4.42 14.85 -3.19
CA LYS A 13 5.47 14.35 -4.10
C LYS A 13 5.14 12.99 -4.67
N ARG A 14 5.70 12.68 -5.84
CA ARG A 14 5.66 11.34 -6.43
C ARG A 14 6.50 10.40 -5.57
N ILE A 15 5.98 9.21 -5.30
CA ILE A 15 6.64 8.19 -4.49
C ILE A 15 6.70 6.85 -5.24
N HIS A 16 7.73 6.07 -4.92
CA HIS A 16 7.82 4.67 -5.34
C HIS A 16 7.45 3.79 -4.15
N CYS A 17 6.38 3.02 -4.32
CA CYS A 17 5.89 2.11 -3.31
C CYS A 17 6.26 0.66 -3.64
N TYR A 18 6.33 -0.17 -2.62
CA TYR A 18 6.41 -1.61 -2.70
C TYR A 18 5.40 -2.21 -1.74
N VAL A 19 4.59 -3.16 -2.19
CA VAL A 19 3.65 -3.89 -1.34
C VAL A 19 4.12 -5.32 -1.15
N SER A 20 3.95 -5.87 0.05
CA SER A 20 4.05 -7.31 0.29
C SER A 20 2.93 -7.78 1.22
N GLY A 21 2.22 -8.83 0.83
CA GLY A 21 1.11 -9.38 1.60
C GLY A 21 0.97 -10.89 1.49
N PRO A 22 0.28 -11.53 2.44
CA PRO A 22 -0.05 -12.96 2.37
C PRO A 22 -1.09 -13.25 1.27
N LYS A 23 -1.00 -14.40 0.62
CA LYS A 23 -2.10 -14.85 -0.27
C LYS A 23 -3.07 -15.73 0.53
N PRO A 24 -4.39 -15.70 0.25
CA PRO A 24 -5.36 -16.57 0.95
C PRO A 24 -5.07 -18.07 0.81
N GLN A 25 -4.47 -18.49 -0.31
CA GLN A 25 -4.16 -19.89 -0.62
C GLN A 25 -2.75 -20.31 -0.15
N GLY A 26 -2.05 -19.46 0.61
CA GLY A 26 -0.66 -19.68 1.03
C GLY A 26 0.36 -18.92 0.18
N GLY A 27 1.54 -18.69 0.76
CA GLY A 27 2.61 -17.89 0.14
C GLY A 27 2.40 -16.38 0.26
N ARG A 28 3.15 -15.61 -0.54
CA ARG A 28 3.16 -14.13 -0.49
C ARG A 28 3.02 -13.55 -1.89
N PHE A 29 2.42 -12.38 -2.00
CA PHE A 29 2.52 -11.54 -3.19
C PHE A 29 3.36 -10.30 -2.88
N SER A 30 4.01 -9.76 -3.91
CA SER A 30 4.68 -8.48 -3.79
C SER A 30 4.93 -7.85 -5.15
N TYR A 31 4.87 -6.52 -5.21
CA TYR A 31 5.22 -5.77 -6.40
C TYR A 31 5.54 -4.31 -6.07
N GLY A 32 6.28 -3.65 -6.97
CA GLY A 32 6.54 -2.21 -6.93
C GLY A 32 5.55 -1.43 -7.77
N PHE A 33 5.22 -0.21 -7.36
CA PHE A 33 4.37 0.69 -8.15
C PHE A 33 4.64 2.16 -7.78
N PRO A 34 4.65 3.09 -8.75
CA PRO A 34 4.71 4.52 -8.45
C PRO A 34 3.33 5.05 -8.09
N MET A 35 3.29 6.10 -7.25
CA MET A 35 2.10 6.91 -7.01
C MET A 35 2.42 8.39 -7.18
N ASN A 36 1.63 9.10 -7.97
CA ASN A 36 1.74 10.55 -8.14
C ASN A 36 1.20 11.30 -6.90
N PRO A 37 1.54 12.59 -6.72
CA PRO A 37 0.97 13.40 -5.64
C PRO A 37 -0.57 13.40 -5.68
N GLY A 38 -1.22 13.18 -4.54
CA GLY A 38 -2.68 13.17 -4.44
C GLY A 38 -3.38 11.97 -5.10
N GLN A 39 -2.65 11.10 -5.82
CA GLN A 39 -3.25 10.00 -6.57
C GLN A 39 -3.93 9.00 -5.63
N THR A 40 -5.13 8.58 -6.03
CA THR A 40 -5.89 7.48 -5.41
C THR A 40 -5.97 6.31 -6.38
N ARG A 41 -5.83 5.08 -5.89
CA ARG A 41 -5.97 3.85 -6.70
C ARG A 41 -6.79 2.81 -5.94
N ASP A 42 -7.72 2.19 -6.63
CA ASP A 42 -8.42 1.01 -6.12
C ASP A 42 -7.45 -0.17 -6.02
N LYS A 43 -7.52 -0.89 -4.90
CA LYS A 43 -6.67 -2.02 -4.56
C LYS A 43 -7.51 -3.15 -3.99
N ASP A 44 -7.07 -4.35 -4.31
CA ASP A 44 -7.61 -5.60 -3.78
C ASP A 44 -6.45 -6.39 -3.16
N TRP A 45 -6.22 -6.18 -1.86
CA TRP A 45 -5.11 -6.79 -1.12
C TRP A 45 -5.60 -7.53 0.10
N SER A 46 -4.79 -8.47 0.57
CA SER A 46 -5.09 -9.21 1.79
C SER A 46 -4.87 -8.33 3.02
N ILE A 47 -5.63 -8.62 4.08
CA ILE A 47 -5.33 -8.11 5.43
C ILE A 47 -3.90 -8.53 5.83
N GLY A 48 -3.17 -7.64 6.49
CA GLY A 48 -1.75 -7.79 6.83
C GLY A 48 -0.78 -7.47 5.69
N SER A 49 -1.28 -6.95 4.56
CA SER A 49 -0.40 -6.42 3.51
C SER A 49 0.30 -5.16 3.99
N LYS A 50 1.62 -5.08 3.76
CA LYS A 50 2.44 -3.95 4.16
C LYS A 50 2.87 -3.15 2.95
N VAL A 51 2.68 -1.83 3.02
CA VAL A 51 3.09 -0.87 2.00
C VAL A 51 4.32 -0.14 2.48
N TYR A 52 5.35 -0.14 1.64
CA TYR A 52 6.64 0.46 1.91
C TYR A 52 6.95 1.56 0.90
N LEU A 53 7.58 2.63 1.36
CA LEU A 53 8.28 3.61 0.53
C LEU A 53 9.65 3.04 0.15
N VAL A 54 9.98 3.09 -1.14
CA VAL A 54 11.31 2.71 -1.65
C VAL A 54 12.15 3.97 -1.83
N SER A 55 13.35 3.98 -1.24
CA SER A 55 14.32 5.06 -1.44
C SER A 55 15.08 4.91 -2.76
N ALA A 56 15.81 5.96 -3.16
CA ALA A 56 16.63 5.92 -4.38
C ALA A 56 17.69 4.79 -4.37
N ILE A 57 18.18 4.41 -3.18
CA ILE A 57 19.16 3.33 -3.00
C ILE A 57 18.51 1.97 -2.71
N GLY A 58 17.18 1.85 -2.83
CA GLY A 58 16.45 0.59 -2.71
C GLY A 58 16.06 0.18 -1.28
N THR A 59 16.35 1.00 -0.26
CA THR A 59 15.89 0.73 1.12
C THR A 59 14.38 0.94 1.23
N ARG A 60 13.73 0.19 2.14
CA ARG A 60 12.28 0.17 2.30
C ARG A 60 11.88 0.72 3.67
N LYS A 61 11.01 1.72 3.70
CA LYS A 61 10.41 2.27 4.92
C LYS A 61 8.92 1.91 4.96
N LEU A 62 8.46 1.28 6.03
CA LEU A 62 7.03 0.97 6.21
C LEU A 62 6.22 2.28 6.26
N LEU A 63 5.19 2.37 5.43
CA LEU A 63 4.23 3.47 5.43
C LEU A 63 2.92 3.07 6.12
N TYR A 64 2.41 1.88 5.79
CA TYR A 64 1.10 1.44 6.26
C TYR A 64 0.98 -0.09 6.25
N GLU A 65 0.13 -0.63 7.12
CA GLU A 65 -0.26 -2.04 7.15
C GLU A 65 -1.78 -2.13 7.02
N ILE A 66 -2.25 -2.86 6.00
CA ILE A 66 -3.66 -3.03 5.68
C ILE A 66 -4.36 -3.86 6.75
N LYS A 67 -5.42 -3.31 7.32
CA LYS A 67 -6.26 -3.91 8.37
C LYS A 67 -7.63 -4.29 7.81
N ALA A 68 -8.36 -5.09 8.58
CA ALA A 68 -9.74 -5.47 8.22
C ALA A 68 -10.68 -4.25 8.11
N GLU A 69 -10.43 -3.23 8.93
CA GLU A 69 -11.21 -1.99 9.01
C GLU A 69 -11.08 -1.09 7.76
N ASP A 70 -10.06 -1.32 6.93
CA ASP A 70 -9.81 -0.51 5.73
C ASP A 70 -10.75 -0.86 4.57
N GLU A 71 -11.55 -1.92 4.69
CA GLU A 71 -12.45 -2.37 3.65
C GLU A 71 -13.46 -1.27 3.29
N GLY A 72 -13.49 -0.90 2.01
CA GLY A 72 -14.30 0.20 1.49
C GLY A 72 -13.80 1.61 1.85
N GLN A 73 -12.64 1.75 2.51
CA GLN A 73 -12.11 3.03 2.97
C GLN A 73 -11.03 3.60 2.05
N VAL A 74 -10.78 4.91 2.21
CA VAL A 74 -9.62 5.59 1.62
C VAL A 74 -8.46 5.59 2.62
N VAL A 75 -7.51 4.70 2.40
CA VAL A 75 -6.27 4.58 3.17
C VAL A 75 -5.27 5.65 2.72
N LYS A 76 -4.90 6.55 3.64
CA LYS A 76 -3.85 7.56 3.45
C LYS A 76 -2.49 6.98 3.83
N LEU A 77 -1.50 7.12 2.95
CA LEU A 77 -0.15 6.56 3.15
C LEU A 77 0.70 7.28 4.22
N TYR A 78 0.36 8.52 4.55
CA TYR A 78 1.05 9.32 5.55
C TYR A 78 0.07 9.79 6.63
N GLN A 79 0.49 9.70 7.89
CA GLN A 79 -0.16 10.42 8.99
C GLN A 79 0.33 11.86 8.91
N ASN A 80 -0.55 12.80 8.55
CA ASN A 80 -0.28 14.23 8.67
C ASN A 80 -0.72 14.69 10.05
#